data_AF-A0A258VR35-F1
#
_entry.id   AF-A0A258VR35-F1
#
_cell.length_a   1.000
_cell.length_b   1.000
_cell.length_c   1.000
_cell.angle_alpha   90.00
_cell.angle_beta   90.00
_cell.angle_gamma   90.00
#
_symmetry.space_group_name_H-M   'P 1'
#
loop_
_entity.id
_entity.type
_entity.pdbx_description
1 polymer ?
#
loop_
_entity_poly.entity_id
_entity_poly.type
_entity_poly.pdbx_seq_one_letter_code
_entity_poly.pdbx_strand_id
1 'polypeptide(L)'
;MTMKILSIASEAVPLIKTGGLADVAGALPAAVAPHGVEMTTILPGYPAVMKALSRPRLPGYPAVMKALSRPRAVHAWDSLLGEKARLVSGKIDGHPLLVVDAPAFFQRDGGPYVDGAGRDWADNWRRFAAFSRAAADVAGGAVKGRKFDLAHAHDWQAAMALAYLRFAPPAGGQRIHSVMTIHNMAFQGHYGADLFPALALPPQAFAMDGVEYHGGIGFLKAGLEAAAAI
;
A
#
# COMPACT_ATOMS: atom_id res chain seq x y z
N MET A 1 -7.22 10.25 -23.49
CA MET A 1 -6.01 10.19 -22.63
C MET A 1 -6.19 9.03 -21.67
N THR A 2 -5.16 8.23 -21.43
CA THR A 2 -5.23 7.09 -20.50
C THR A 2 -4.91 7.57 -19.08
N MET A 3 -5.80 7.29 -18.12
CA MET A 3 -5.62 7.66 -16.71
C MET A 3 -4.79 6.59 -15.99
N LYS A 4 -3.76 7.00 -15.24
CA LYS A 4 -2.88 6.10 -14.49
C LYS A 4 -3.20 6.13 -13.01
N ILE A 5 -3.57 4.98 -12.46
CA ILE A 5 -3.95 4.85 -11.04
C ILE A 5 -2.92 3.97 -10.31
N LEU A 6 -2.48 4.41 -9.14
CA LEU A 6 -1.81 3.54 -8.18
C LEU A 6 -2.86 2.92 -7.26
N SER A 7 -3.13 1.63 -7.42
CA SER A 7 -3.98 0.85 -6.50
C SER A 7 -3.13 0.38 -5.32
N ILE A 8 -3.41 0.90 -4.14
CA ILE A 8 -2.67 0.69 -2.90
C ILE A 8 -3.45 -0.30 -2.06
N ALA A 9 -2.98 -1.54 -1.98
CA ALA A 9 -3.66 -2.62 -1.30
C ALA A 9 -2.69 -3.39 -0.40
N SER A 10 -3.18 -3.89 0.73
CA SER A 10 -2.42 -4.82 1.55
C SER A 10 -2.35 -6.21 0.95
N GLU A 11 -3.29 -6.58 0.08
CA GLU A 11 -3.42 -7.93 -0.46
C GLU A 11 -4.06 -7.91 -1.86
N ALA A 12 -3.70 -8.89 -2.68
CA ALA A 12 -4.27 -9.07 -4.02
C ALA A 12 -4.08 -10.51 -4.50
N VAL A 13 -5.13 -11.07 -5.10
CA VAL A 13 -5.02 -12.35 -5.80
C VAL A 13 -4.15 -12.19 -7.06
N PRO A 14 -3.32 -13.20 -7.42
CA PRO A 14 -3.17 -14.50 -6.77
C PRO A 14 -2.06 -14.57 -5.71
N LEU A 15 -1.49 -13.44 -5.28
CA LEU A 15 -0.25 -13.43 -4.50
C LEU A 15 -0.48 -13.64 -3.00
N ILE A 16 -1.52 -13.01 -2.47
CA ILE A 16 -1.88 -13.08 -1.05
C ILE A 16 -3.37 -12.78 -0.90
N LYS A 17 -4.06 -13.60 -0.10
CA LYS A 17 -5.50 -13.46 0.15
C LYS A 17 -5.83 -13.80 1.59
N THR A 18 -6.51 -12.87 2.25
CA THR A 18 -7.08 -13.00 3.58
C THR A 18 -8.59 -12.75 3.57
N GLY A 19 -9.10 -11.97 2.60
CA GLY A 19 -10.52 -11.68 2.44
C GLY A 19 -10.91 -11.16 1.05
N GLY A 20 -12.09 -10.54 0.95
CA GLY A 20 -12.65 -10.05 -0.31
C GLY A 20 -11.88 -8.89 -0.95
N LEU A 21 -11.14 -8.10 -0.16
CA LEU A 21 -10.27 -7.03 -0.67
C LEU A 21 -9.31 -7.57 -1.73
N ALA A 22 -8.71 -8.74 -1.47
CA ALA A 22 -7.73 -9.34 -2.36
C ALA A 22 -8.34 -9.70 -3.72
N ASP A 23 -9.60 -10.15 -3.75
CA ASP A 23 -10.31 -10.48 -4.99
C ASP A 23 -10.54 -9.22 -5.83
N VAL A 24 -10.99 -8.13 -5.19
CA VAL A 24 -11.19 -6.84 -5.86
C VAL A 24 -9.86 -6.28 -6.36
N ALA A 25 -8.84 -6.22 -5.51
CA ALA A 25 -7.53 -5.67 -5.88
C ALA A 25 -6.85 -6.43 -7.02
N GLY A 26 -7.09 -7.75 -7.14
CA GLY A 26 -6.59 -8.56 -8.24
C GLY A 26 -7.40 -8.42 -9.54
N ALA A 27 -8.73 -8.30 -9.45
CA ALA A 27 -9.61 -8.25 -10.63
C ALA A 27 -9.78 -6.84 -11.21
N LEU A 28 -9.72 -5.80 -10.37
CA LEU A 28 -10.01 -4.42 -10.75
C LEU A 28 -9.14 -3.89 -11.91
N PRO A 29 -7.81 -4.13 -11.96
CA PRO A 29 -6.96 -3.66 -13.06
C PRO A 29 -7.44 -4.13 -14.44
N ALA A 30 -7.87 -5.39 -14.55
CA ALA A 30 -8.39 -5.94 -15.80
C ALA A 30 -9.77 -5.37 -16.15
N ALA A 31 -10.63 -5.19 -15.14
CA ALA A 31 -11.99 -4.68 -15.32
C ALA A 31 -12.03 -3.22 -15.82
N VAL A 32 -11.10 -2.37 -15.36
CA VAL A 32 -11.07 -0.94 -15.74
C VAL A 32 -10.24 -0.64 -16.99
N ALA A 33 -9.39 -1.57 -17.44
CA ALA A 33 -8.55 -1.37 -18.62
C ALA A 33 -9.32 -1.00 -19.91
N PRO A 34 -10.48 -1.63 -20.24
CA PRO A 34 -11.29 -1.23 -21.38
C PRO A 34 -11.82 0.21 -21.32
N HIS A 35 -11.82 0.82 -20.13
CA HIS A 35 -12.28 2.18 -19.89
C HIS A 35 -11.15 3.23 -19.94
N GLY A 36 -9.97 2.86 -20.46
CA GLY A 36 -8.83 3.78 -20.59
C GLY A 36 -8.13 4.06 -19.26
N VAL A 37 -8.20 3.11 -18.32
CA VAL A 37 -7.55 3.19 -17.01
C VAL A 37 -6.41 2.17 -16.92
N GLU A 38 -5.19 2.64 -16.69
CA GLU A 38 -4.03 1.82 -16.40
C GLU A 38 -3.80 1.79 -14.89
N MET A 39 -4.05 0.64 -14.25
CA MET A 39 -3.75 0.46 -12.83
C MET A 39 -2.40 -0.21 -12.62
N THR A 40 -1.60 0.36 -11.71
CA THR A 40 -0.46 -0.32 -11.10
C THR A 40 -0.83 -0.68 -9.67
N THR A 41 -0.76 -1.95 -9.31
CA THR A 41 -0.95 -2.38 -7.92
C THR A 41 0.35 -2.21 -7.15
N ILE A 42 0.29 -1.68 -5.92
CA ILE A 42 1.40 -1.70 -4.97
C ILE A 42 1.03 -2.55 -3.75
N LEU A 43 1.93 -3.48 -3.37
CA LEU A 43 1.74 -4.41 -2.26
C LEU A 43 2.92 -4.41 -1.29
N PRO A 44 2.72 -4.81 -0.02
CA PRO A 44 3.81 -5.17 0.88
C PRO A 44 4.55 -6.43 0.41
N GLY A 45 5.87 -6.47 0.61
CA GLY A 45 6.72 -7.61 0.26
C GLY A 45 6.63 -8.76 1.25
N TYR A 46 5.47 -9.41 1.36
CA TYR A 46 5.31 -10.64 2.16
C TYR A 46 6.09 -11.82 1.56
N PRO A 47 6.35 -12.90 2.33
CA PRO A 47 7.06 -14.08 1.82
C PRO A 47 6.45 -14.65 0.55
N ALA A 48 5.11 -14.76 0.47
CA ALA A 48 4.40 -15.24 -0.72
C ALA A 48 4.60 -14.33 -1.94
N VAL A 49 4.49 -13.01 -1.76
CA VAL A 49 4.69 -12.01 -2.82
C VAL A 49 6.14 -12.05 -3.34
N MET A 50 7.12 -12.06 -2.44
CA MET A 50 8.54 -12.10 -2.80
C MET A 50 8.95 -13.43 -3.46
N LYS A 51 8.35 -14.54 -3.02
CA LYS A 51 8.53 -15.85 -3.65
C LYS A 51 7.98 -15.87 -5.07
N ALA A 52 6.79 -15.32 -5.29
CA ALA A 52 6.18 -15.23 -6.62
C ALA A 52 7.00 -14.35 -7.57
N LEU A 53 7.56 -13.23 -7.07
CA LEU A 53 8.50 -12.39 -7.84
C LEU A 53 9.80 -13.13 -8.22
N SER A 54 10.26 -14.06 -7.40
CA SER A 54 11.55 -14.74 -7.57
C SER A 54 11.46 -16.09 -8.29
N ARG A 55 10.30 -16.76 -8.28
CA ARG A 55 10.11 -18.13 -8.82
C ARG A 55 8.89 -18.21 -9.76
N PRO A 56 9.04 -17.81 -11.03
CA PRO A 56 7.97 -17.68 -12.01
C PRO A 56 7.08 -18.88 -12.35
N ARG A 57 7.46 -20.11 -11.98
CA ARG A 57 6.96 -21.34 -12.63
C ARG A 57 6.46 -22.43 -11.66
N LEU A 58 5.84 -22.07 -10.55
CA LEU A 58 5.24 -23.08 -9.66
C LEU A 58 3.87 -23.52 -10.19
N PRO A 59 3.59 -24.83 -10.32
CA PRO A 59 2.25 -25.34 -10.64
C PRO A 59 1.22 -24.88 -9.61
N GLY A 60 0.04 -24.43 -10.06
CA GLY A 60 -1.04 -23.93 -9.20
C GLY A 60 -1.05 -22.41 -8.97
N TYR A 61 -0.05 -21.67 -9.48
CA TYR A 61 -0.10 -20.21 -9.59
C TYR A 61 -0.54 -19.81 -11.01
N PRO A 62 -1.40 -18.78 -11.18
CA PRO A 62 -1.76 -18.27 -12.49
C PRO A 62 -0.52 -17.90 -13.31
N ALA A 63 -0.69 -17.82 -14.63
CA ALA A 63 0.37 -17.53 -15.60
C ALA A 63 0.90 -16.07 -15.51
N VAL A 64 1.32 -15.62 -14.31
CA VAL A 64 1.83 -14.28 -13.97
C VAL A 64 3.07 -13.87 -14.79
N MET A 65 3.57 -14.72 -15.69
CA MET A 65 5.00 -14.82 -15.94
C MET A 65 5.37 -14.99 -17.42
N LYS A 66 5.11 -13.94 -18.22
CA LYS A 66 5.79 -13.76 -19.51
C LYS A 66 6.64 -12.48 -19.65
N ALA A 67 6.83 -11.69 -18.58
CA ALA A 67 7.70 -10.51 -18.66
C ALA A 67 8.27 -10.06 -17.30
N LEU A 68 9.16 -10.84 -16.71
CA LEU A 68 10.23 -10.33 -15.83
C LEU A 68 11.44 -11.24 -15.91
N SER A 69 12.50 -10.76 -16.54
CA SER A 69 13.78 -11.46 -16.58
C SER A 69 14.54 -11.37 -15.24
N ARG A 70 14.07 -10.55 -14.29
CA ARG A 70 14.46 -10.47 -12.87
C ARG A 70 13.68 -9.34 -12.18
N PRO A 71 13.22 -9.48 -10.92
CA PRO A 71 12.72 -8.34 -10.15
C PRO A 71 13.78 -7.23 -10.12
N ARG A 72 13.38 -6.00 -10.46
CA ARG A 72 14.28 -4.83 -10.53
C ARG A 72 13.95 -3.89 -9.38
N ALA A 73 14.93 -3.62 -8.53
CA ALA A 73 14.85 -2.52 -7.58
C ALA A 73 14.81 -1.20 -8.37
N VAL A 74 13.78 -0.39 -8.13
CA VAL A 74 13.55 0.89 -8.81
C VAL A 74 13.67 2.10 -7.88
N HIS A 75 13.69 1.87 -6.57
CA HIS A 75 13.90 2.89 -5.54
C HIS A 75 14.38 2.24 -4.24
N ALA A 76 15.01 3.02 -3.35
CA ALA A 76 15.44 2.59 -2.03
C ALA A 76 15.22 3.71 -1.02
N TRP A 77 14.82 3.33 0.19
CA TRP A 77 14.71 4.21 1.34
C TRP A 77 15.78 3.80 2.36
N ASP A 78 16.64 4.74 2.75
CA ASP A 78 17.60 4.53 3.84
C ASP A 78 16.91 4.43 5.20
N SER A 79 15.76 5.10 5.34
CA SER A 79 14.87 4.99 6.50
C SER A 79 13.42 5.21 6.06
N LEU A 80 12.64 4.13 6.08
CA LEU A 80 11.19 4.11 5.94
C LEU A 80 10.62 3.75 7.32
N LEU A 81 10.24 4.77 8.08
CA LEU A 81 9.77 4.63 9.47
C LEU A 81 10.79 3.86 10.35
N GLY A 82 12.07 4.15 10.17
CA GLY A 82 13.18 3.59 10.94
C GLY A 82 13.80 2.32 10.36
N GLU A 83 13.26 1.75 9.27
CA GLU A 83 13.81 0.55 8.64
C GLU A 83 14.25 0.80 7.20
N LYS A 84 15.25 0.07 6.71
CA LYS A 84 15.62 0.10 5.29
C LYS A 84 14.54 -0.60 4.46
N ALA A 85 14.26 -0.04 3.27
CA ALA A 85 13.32 -0.62 2.34
C ALA A 85 13.73 -0.37 0.89
N ARG A 86 13.18 -1.16 -0.03
CA ARG A 86 13.31 -0.91 -1.47
C ARG A 86 12.00 -1.14 -2.21
N LEU A 87 11.83 -0.46 -3.33
CA LEU A 87 10.70 -0.68 -4.23
C LEU A 87 11.15 -1.63 -5.34
N VAL A 88 10.45 -2.73 -5.49
CA VAL A 88 10.70 -3.73 -6.53
C VAL A 88 9.59 -3.65 -7.57
N SER A 89 9.95 -3.58 -8.85
CA SER A 89 8.97 -3.60 -9.95
C SER A 89 8.76 -5.02 -10.46
N GLY A 90 7.50 -5.35 -10.73
CA GLY A 90 7.09 -6.60 -11.34
C GLY A 90 5.78 -6.53 -12.11
N LYS A 91 5.14 -7.70 -12.29
CA LYS A 91 3.81 -7.84 -12.86
C LYS A 91 2.99 -8.87 -12.08
N ILE A 92 1.68 -8.70 -12.07
CA ILE A 92 0.65 -9.62 -11.55
C ILE A 92 -0.37 -9.84 -12.66
N ASP A 93 -0.54 -11.07 -13.16
CA ASP A 93 -1.43 -11.40 -14.29
C ASP A 93 -1.32 -10.46 -15.50
N GLY A 94 -0.09 -10.04 -15.83
CA GLY A 94 0.20 -9.13 -16.94
C GLY A 94 0.09 -7.64 -16.61
N HIS A 95 -0.55 -7.28 -15.48
CA HIS A 95 -0.68 -5.92 -14.99
C HIS A 95 0.56 -5.46 -14.21
N PRO A 96 0.92 -4.17 -14.24
CA PRO A 96 2.05 -3.64 -13.47
C PRO A 96 1.89 -3.85 -11.96
N LEU A 97 2.95 -4.33 -11.31
CA LEU A 97 3.04 -4.51 -9.87
C LEU A 97 4.25 -3.76 -9.32
N LEU A 98 4.08 -3.13 -8.16
CA LEU A 98 5.14 -2.61 -7.32
C LEU A 98 5.09 -3.32 -5.97
N VAL A 99 6.25 -3.62 -5.41
CA VAL A 99 6.35 -4.29 -4.11
C VAL A 99 7.27 -3.51 -3.19
N VAL A 100 6.75 -3.14 -2.02
CA VAL A 100 7.53 -2.52 -0.95
C VAL A 100 8.24 -3.63 -0.19
N ASP A 101 9.50 -3.88 -0.56
CA ASP A 101 10.36 -4.86 0.10
C ASP A 101 11.03 -4.21 1.31
N ALA A 102 10.40 -4.41 2.47
CA ALA A 102 10.88 -3.99 3.78
C ALA A 102 10.87 -5.21 4.72
N PRO A 103 11.93 -6.04 4.71
CA PRO A 103 11.94 -7.33 5.41
C PRO A 103 11.63 -7.25 6.90
N ALA A 104 12.13 -6.21 7.58
CA ALA A 104 11.87 -5.98 9.01
C ALA A 104 10.37 -5.88 9.35
N PHE A 105 9.56 -5.40 8.41
CA PHE A 105 8.11 -5.28 8.58
C PHE A 105 7.34 -6.49 8.03
N PHE A 106 7.73 -7.05 6.88
CA PHE A 106 6.85 -7.95 6.13
C PHE A 106 7.37 -9.38 5.93
N GLN A 107 8.67 -9.66 6.13
CA GLN A 107 9.24 -11.01 6.00
C GLN A 107 9.11 -11.76 7.34
N ARG A 108 7.88 -12.12 7.70
CA ARG A 108 7.55 -12.82 8.95
C ARG A 108 6.70 -14.05 8.67
N ASP A 109 6.84 -15.04 9.53
CA ASP A 109 5.94 -16.20 9.56
C ASP A 109 4.59 -15.80 10.16
N GLY A 110 3.49 -16.35 9.65
CA GLY A 110 2.12 -15.98 10.02
C GLY A 110 1.39 -15.27 8.88
N GLY A 111 0.31 -14.55 9.22
CA GLY A 111 -0.51 -13.82 8.28
C GLY A 111 -0.07 -12.36 8.09
N PRO A 112 -0.64 -11.66 7.09
CA PRO A 112 -0.41 -10.22 6.90
C PRO A 112 -0.65 -9.38 8.15
N TYR A 113 -1.71 -9.71 8.92
CA TYR A 113 -2.18 -8.91 10.05
C TYR A 113 -1.96 -9.57 11.42
N VAL A 114 -1.86 -10.91 11.45
CA VAL A 114 -1.77 -11.70 12.69
C VAL A 114 -0.58 -12.65 12.69
N ASP A 115 -0.08 -12.98 13.88
CA ASP A 115 0.98 -13.96 14.11
C ASP A 115 0.47 -15.41 13.93
N GLY A 116 1.38 -16.39 14.11
CA GLY A 116 1.03 -17.82 14.02
C GLY A 116 0.03 -18.30 15.07
N ALA A 117 -0.24 -17.51 16.12
CA ALA A 117 -1.26 -17.77 17.14
C ALA A 117 -2.57 -17.00 16.87
N GLY A 118 -2.67 -16.27 15.75
CA GLY A 118 -3.85 -15.50 15.37
C GLY A 118 -4.00 -14.17 16.10
N ARG A 119 -2.96 -13.68 16.79
CA ARG A 119 -2.98 -12.37 17.47
C ARG A 119 -2.44 -11.30 16.53
N ASP A 120 -3.04 -10.11 16.58
CA ASP A 120 -2.53 -8.98 15.81
C ASP A 120 -1.05 -8.71 16.12
N TRP A 121 -0.28 -8.40 15.07
CA TRP A 121 1.06 -7.90 15.26
C TRP A 121 0.99 -6.56 16.01
N ALA A 122 1.67 -6.47 17.15
CA ALA A 122 1.67 -5.27 17.99
C ALA A 122 2.17 -4.02 17.25
N ASP A 123 2.98 -4.20 16.22
CA ASP A 123 3.53 -3.14 15.37
C ASP A 123 2.77 -2.97 14.03
N ASN A 124 1.53 -3.48 13.90
CA ASN A 124 0.69 -3.26 12.72
C ASN A 124 0.57 -1.78 12.34
N TRP A 125 0.45 -0.89 13.33
CA TRP A 125 0.48 0.55 13.11
C TRP A 125 1.72 0.99 12.33
N ARG A 126 2.91 0.52 12.71
CA ARG A 126 4.19 0.91 12.12
C ARG A 126 4.37 0.29 10.75
N ARG A 127 4.03 -0.99 10.62
CA ARG A 127 4.11 -1.75 9.36
C ARG A 127 3.27 -1.09 8.27
N PHE A 128 2.00 -0.80 8.55
CA PHE A 128 1.10 -0.22 7.57
C PHE A 128 1.30 1.29 7.39
N ALA A 129 1.82 2.02 8.39
CA ALA A 129 2.32 3.38 8.19
C ALA A 129 3.52 3.40 7.24
N ALA A 130 4.48 2.48 7.39
CA ALA A 130 5.64 2.37 6.51
C ALA A 130 5.23 2.05 5.06
N PHE A 131 4.35 1.05 4.88
CA PHE A 131 3.80 0.72 3.55
C PHE A 131 3.08 1.92 2.93
N SER A 132 2.21 2.56 3.70
CA SER A 132 1.47 3.74 3.28
C SER A 132 2.38 4.91 2.91
N ARG A 133 3.46 5.13 3.67
CA ARG A 133 4.44 6.17 3.37
C ARG A 133 5.15 5.90 2.05
N ALA A 134 5.60 4.66 1.83
CA ALA A 134 6.22 4.28 0.56
C ALA A 134 5.24 4.43 -0.61
N ALA A 135 3.97 4.07 -0.43
CA ALA A 135 2.94 4.25 -1.45
C ALA A 135 2.66 5.72 -1.75
N ALA A 136 2.61 6.58 -0.74
CA ALA A 136 2.49 8.03 -0.89
C ALA A 136 3.69 8.64 -1.62
N ASP A 137 4.91 8.21 -1.30
CA ASP A 137 6.13 8.64 -2.00
C ASP A 137 6.08 8.26 -3.49
N VAL A 138 5.63 7.05 -3.81
CA VAL A 138 5.44 6.57 -5.19
C VAL A 138 4.36 7.38 -5.92
N ALA A 139 3.20 7.56 -5.30
CA ALA A 139 2.07 8.25 -5.91
C ALA A 139 2.36 9.75 -6.10
N GLY A 140 2.98 10.38 -5.10
CA GLY A 140 3.40 11.79 -5.12
C GLY A 140 4.61 12.09 -6.01
N GLY A 141 5.20 11.08 -6.66
CA GLY A 141 6.22 11.27 -7.69
C GLY A 141 7.67 11.30 -7.19
N ALA A 142 7.96 10.84 -5.98
CA ALA A 142 9.34 10.70 -5.48
C ALA A 142 10.15 9.65 -6.25
N VAL A 143 9.48 8.70 -6.90
CA VAL A 143 10.12 7.61 -7.64
C VAL A 143 10.23 7.97 -9.12
N LYS A 144 11.47 8.18 -9.58
CA LYS A 144 11.77 8.55 -10.97
C LYS A 144 11.13 7.60 -11.99
N GLY A 145 10.46 8.18 -12.99
CA GLY A 145 9.82 7.43 -14.07
C GLY A 145 8.47 6.80 -13.70
N ARG A 146 7.97 7.06 -12.49
CA ARG A 146 6.60 6.70 -12.07
C ARG A 146 5.79 7.99 -11.89
N LYS A 147 4.65 8.06 -12.57
CA LYS A 147 3.68 9.15 -12.46
C LYS A 147 2.29 8.55 -12.47
N PHE A 148 1.45 9.05 -11.58
CA PHE A 148 0.08 8.61 -11.39
C PHE A 148 -0.82 9.85 -11.33
N ASP A 149 -2.02 9.71 -11.86
CA ASP A 149 -3.05 10.75 -11.83
C ASP A 149 -3.94 10.60 -10.58
N LEU A 150 -4.05 9.37 -10.05
CA LEU A 150 -4.87 9.03 -8.90
C LEU A 150 -4.17 8.01 -7.99
N ALA A 151 -4.30 8.20 -6.67
CA ALA A 151 -4.07 7.16 -5.67
C ALA A 151 -5.40 6.54 -5.24
N HIS A 152 -5.52 5.21 -5.31
CA HIS A 152 -6.69 4.47 -4.86
C HIS A 152 -6.30 3.58 -3.69
N ALA A 153 -6.67 3.99 -2.47
CA ALA A 153 -6.37 3.24 -1.25
C ALA A 153 -7.51 2.30 -0.88
N HIS A 154 -7.16 1.07 -0.49
CA HIS A 154 -8.12 0.05 -0.06
C HIS A 154 -7.92 -0.27 1.42
N ASP A 155 -8.98 -0.02 2.21
CA ASP A 155 -9.05 -0.21 3.67
C ASP A 155 -7.94 0.47 4.50
N TRP A 156 -8.01 0.27 5.82
CA TRP A 156 -7.17 0.93 6.82
C TRP A 156 -5.65 0.72 6.59
N GLN A 157 -5.26 -0.39 5.96
CA GLN A 157 -3.88 -0.74 5.68
C GLN A 157 -3.20 0.22 4.70
N ALA A 158 -3.98 0.77 3.75
CA ALA A 158 -3.53 1.71 2.74
C ALA A 158 -3.95 3.16 3.03
N ALA A 159 -4.92 3.36 3.91
CA ALA A 159 -5.56 4.64 4.19
C ALA A 159 -4.56 5.76 4.56
N MET A 160 -3.52 5.44 5.34
CA MET A 160 -2.49 6.42 5.72
C MET A 160 -1.71 6.97 4.52
N ALA A 161 -1.70 6.31 3.36
CA ALA A 161 -1.06 6.83 2.17
C ALA A 161 -1.69 8.17 1.75
N LEU A 162 -3.01 8.30 1.91
CA LEU A 162 -3.74 9.52 1.59
C LEU A 162 -3.43 10.62 2.61
N ALA A 163 -3.31 10.28 3.89
CA ALA A 163 -2.88 11.22 4.92
C ALA A 163 -1.45 11.73 4.67
N TYR A 164 -0.52 10.86 4.27
CA TYR A 164 0.83 11.28 3.87
C TYR A 164 0.82 12.18 2.64
N LEU A 165 0.02 11.89 1.62
CA LEU A 165 -0.13 12.77 0.45
C LEU A 165 -0.67 14.15 0.82
N ARG A 166 -1.56 14.24 1.81
CA ARG A 166 -2.13 15.52 2.29
C ARG A 166 -1.16 16.30 3.17
N PHE A 167 -0.57 15.66 4.18
CA PHE A 167 0.15 16.34 5.25
C PHE A 167 1.67 16.29 5.11
N ALA A 168 2.22 15.32 4.38
CA ALA A 168 3.66 15.14 4.20
C ALA A 168 4.02 14.69 2.76
N PRO A 169 3.58 15.41 1.72
CA PRO A 169 3.88 15.04 0.34
C PRO A 169 5.39 15.11 0.08
N PRO A 170 5.92 14.31 -0.87
CA PRO A 170 7.30 14.42 -1.30
C PRO A 170 7.67 15.83 -1.76
N ALA A 171 8.89 16.27 -1.44
CA ALA A 171 9.38 17.58 -1.87
C ALA A 171 9.42 17.65 -3.41
N GLY A 172 8.80 18.69 -3.99
CA GLY A 172 8.65 18.82 -5.44
C GLY A 172 7.71 17.79 -6.08
N GLY A 173 6.95 17.05 -5.26
CA GLY A 173 5.98 16.07 -5.69
C GLY A 173 4.73 16.68 -6.32
N GLN A 174 4.01 15.86 -7.08
CA GLN A 174 2.77 16.25 -7.72
C GLN A 174 1.60 16.11 -6.74
N ARG A 175 0.71 17.10 -6.69
CA ARG A 175 -0.59 16.92 -6.06
C ARG A 175 -1.44 15.99 -6.94
N ILE A 176 -1.84 14.86 -6.37
CA ILE A 176 -2.67 13.87 -7.05
C ILE A 176 -4.03 13.76 -6.37
N HIS A 177 -5.04 13.35 -7.14
CA HIS A 177 -6.34 13.04 -6.58
C HIS A 177 -6.27 11.69 -5.84
N SER A 178 -7.20 11.48 -4.89
CA SER A 178 -7.24 10.28 -4.06
C SER A 178 -8.65 9.72 -3.96
N VAL A 179 -8.77 8.41 -4.04
CA VAL A 179 -10.00 7.66 -3.76
C VAL A 179 -9.72 6.66 -2.65
N MET A 180 -10.66 6.52 -1.73
CA MET A 180 -10.64 5.48 -0.71
C MET A 180 -11.72 4.45 -1.04
N THR A 181 -11.50 3.18 -0.71
CA THR A 181 -12.55 2.16 -0.75
C THR A 181 -12.52 1.35 0.52
N ILE A 182 -13.68 1.21 1.16
CA ILE A 182 -13.87 0.42 2.36
C ILE A 182 -14.44 -0.94 1.95
N HIS A 183 -13.73 -2.03 2.25
CA HIS A 183 -14.26 -3.39 2.07
C HIS A 183 -14.81 -3.95 3.37
N ASN A 184 -14.33 -3.45 4.51
CA ASN A 184 -14.85 -3.86 5.81
C ASN A 184 -14.73 -2.75 6.87
N MET A 185 -15.87 -2.22 7.29
CA MET A 185 -15.95 -1.14 8.28
C MET A 185 -15.60 -1.58 9.71
N ALA A 186 -15.57 -2.90 9.98
CA ALA A 186 -15.24 -3.43 11.30
C ALA A 186 -13.74 -3.26 11.65
N PHE A 187 -12.85 -3.18 10.65
CA PHE A 187 -11.42 -3.02 10.85
C PHE A 187 -10.97 -1.61 10.48
N GLN A 188 -10.60 -0.81 11.48
CA GLN A 188 -10.35 0.62 11.29
C GLN A 188 -8.88 1.04 11.47
N GLY A 189 -8.04 0.17 12.02
CA GLY A 189 -6.67 0.51 12.41
C GLY A 189 -6.64 1.62 13.45
N HIS A 190 -7.27 1.37 14.61
CA HIS A 190 -7.29 2.30 15.74
C HIS A 190 -6.13 2.03 16.69
N TYR A 191 -5.40 3.08 17.06
CA TYR A 191 -4.18 2.99 17.86
C TYR A 191 -4.08 4.14 18.88
N GLY A 192 -3.22 3.99 19.88
CA GLY A 192 -2.96 5.00 20.90
C GLY A 192 -2.27 6.26 20.35
N ALA A 193 -2.59 7.42 20.93
CA ALA A 193 -1.99 8.71 20.54
C ALA A 193 -0.49 8.82 20.82
N ASP A 194 0.03 8.01 21.75
CA ASP A 194 1.46 7.89 22.07
C ASP A 194 2.30 7.50 20.85
N LEU A 195 1.70 6.87 19.85
CA LEU A 195 2.36 6.45 18.62
C LEU A 195 2.49 7.57 17.58
N PHE A 196 1.77 8.69 17.73
CA PHE A 196 1.73 9.75 16.72
C PHE A 196 3.12 10.32 16.37
N PRO A 197 4.02 10.60 17.35
CA PRO A 197 5.37 11.09 17.04
C PRO A 197 6.18 10.13 16.16
N ALA A 198 5.86 8.84 16.18
CA ALA A 198 6.54 7.82 15.38
C ALA A 198 6.01 7.70 13.94
N LEU A 199 4.90 8.39 13.59
CA LEU A 199 4.30 8.31 12.25
C LEU A 199 4.98 9.21 11.22
N ALA A 200 5.96 10.03 11.61
CA ALA A 200 6.63 10.99 10.73
C ALA A 200 5.66 11.93 10.00
N LEU A 201 4.56 12.29 10.68
CA LEU A 201 3.61 13.31 10.27
C LEU A 201 3.88 14.61 11.04
N PRO A 202 3.57 15.78 10.44
CA PRO A 202 3.74 17.04 11.14
C PRO A 202 2.65 17.21 12.22
N PRO A 203 2.88 17.99 13.29
CA PRO A 203 1.96 18.10 14.42
C PRO A 203 0.51 18.44 14.04
N GLN A 204 0.29 19.29 13.03
CA GLN A 204 -1.05 19.65 12.56
C GLN A 204 -1.85 18.48 11.97
N ALA A 205 -1.21 17.35 11.65
CA ALA A 205 -1.93 16.17 11.20
C ALA A 205 -2.68 15.48 12.36
N PHE A 206 -2.30 15.71 13.62
CA PHE A 206 -3.03 15.22 14.79
C PHE A 206 -4.20 16.15 15.12
N ALA A 207 -5.21 16.11 14.26
CA ALA A 207 -6.42 16.93 14.37
C ALA A 207 -7.66 16.12 13.97
N MET A 208 -8.85 16.60 14.35
CA MET A 208 -10.13 15.98 14.00
C MET A 208 -10.38 15.93 12.49
N ASP A 209 -9.78 16.80 11.70
CA ASP A 209 -9.80 16.78 10.23
C ASP A 209 -8.55 16.10 9.64
N GLY A 210 -7.72 15.51 10.50
CA GLY A 210 -6.51 14.75 10.19
C GLY A 210 -6.61 13.31 10.71
N VAL A 211 -5.57 12.84 11.42
CA VAL A 211 -5.47 11.44 11.85
C VAL A 211 -6.07 11.14 13.23
N GLU A 212 -6.39 12.18 14.00
CA GLU A 212 -6.94 12.00 15.36
C GLU A 212 -8.32 11.35 15.28
N TYR A 213 -8.56 10.39 16.17
CA TYR A 213 -9.84 9.70 16.29
C TYR A 213 -10.05 9.22 17.74
N HIS A 214 -11.03 9.81 18.44
CA HIS A 214 -11.40 9.49 19.83
C HIS A 214 -10.24 9.53 20.84
N GLY A 215 -9.38 10.54 20.74
CA GLY A 215 -8.19 10.70 21.57
C GLY A 215 -7.02 9.80 21.17
N GLY A 216 -7.17 9.00 20.10
CA GLY A 216 -6.14 8.15 19.52
C GLY A 216 -5.90 8.48 18.05
N ILE A 217 -5.46 7.48 17.30
CA ILE A 217 -5.15 7.56 15.88
C ILE A 217 -6.08 6.59 15.14
N GLY A 218 -6.76 7.05 14.08
CA GLY A 218 -7.59 6.20 13.24
C GLY A 218 -7.07 6.16 11.82
N PHE A 219 -6.47 5.05 11.38
CA PHE A 219 -5.90 4.93 10.03
C PHE A 219 -6.98 5.02 8.95
N LEU A 220 -8.06 4.24 9.09
CA LEU A 220 -9.18 4.29 8.15
C LEU A 220 -9.77 5.70 8.08
N LYS A 221 -10.07 6.27 9.24
CA LYS A 221 -10.60 7.64 9.35
C LYS A 221 -9.68 8.66 8.68
N ALA A 222 -8.38 8.59 8.89
CA ALA A 222 -7.41 9.47 8.26
C ALA A 222 -7.46 9.38 6.73
N GLY A 223 -7.63 8.18 6.18
CA GLY A 223 -7.83 7.97 4.75
C GLY A 223 -9.12 8.60 4.23
N LEU A 224 -10.23 8.43 4.95
CA LEU A 224 -11.53 9.01 4.58
C LEU A 224 -11.47 10.54 4.56
N GLU A 225 -10.88 11.16 5.57
CA GLU A 225 -10.70 12.62 5.65
C GLU A 225 -9.74 13.18 4.58
N ALA A 226 -8.81 12.37 4.09
CA ALA A 226 -7.82 12.79 3.08
C ALA A 226 -8.24 12.44 1.64
N ALA A 227 -9.31 11.66 1.46
CA ALA A 227 -9.78 11.23 0.15
C ALA A 227 -10.60 12.31 -0.53
N ALA A 228 -10.49 12.40 -1.86
CA ALA A 228 -11.40 13.23 -2.66
C ALA A 228 -12.75 12.54 -2.92
N ALA A 229 -12.79 11.20 -2.86
CA ALA A 229 -14.00 10.38 -2.93
C ALA A 229 -13.83 9.06 -2.16
N ILE A 230 -14.93 8.49 -1.70
CA ILE A 230 -15.03 7.25 -0.90
C ILE A 230 -16.01 6.30 -1.57
#